data_AF-A0A9E1MW45-F1
#
_entry.id   AF-A0A9E1MW45-F1
#
_cell.length_a   1.000
_cell.length_b   1.000
_cell.length_c   1.000
_cell.angle_alpha   90.00
_cell.angle_beta   90.00
_cell.angle_gamma   90.00
#
_symmetry.space_group_name_H-M   'P 1'
#
loop_
_entity.id
_entity.type
_entity.pdbx_description
1 polymer ?
#
loop_
_entity_poly.entity_id
_entity_poly.type
_entity_poly.pdbx_seq_one_letter_code
_entity_poly.pdbx_strand_id
1 'polypeptide(L)'
;MVKLIAPETVIIGEPFTVTFSSESRVAGRLRLTSGTEALPFVLDRGVRLEERAPGHRVRGKQGSFQILEWGEPTAGTEIVLRFEGAKAWIKVLASEDEE
;
A
#
# COMPACT_ATOMS: atom_id res chain seq x y z
N MET A 1 -17.28 -1.48 8.34
CA MET A 1 -16.27 -2.39 7.74
C MET A 1 -15.32 -1.58 6.84
N VAL A 2 -14.06 -2.01 6.62
CA VAL A 2 -13.12 -1.37 5.67
C VAL A 2 -12.79 -2.34 4.54
N LYS A 3 -12.88 -1.86 3.30
CA LYS A 3 -12.47 -2.59 2.10
C LYS A 3 -11.20 -1.95 1.56
N LEU A 4 -10.17 -2.76 1.33
CA LEU A 4 -8.95 -2.40 0.62
C LEU A 4 -8.96 -3.09 -0.74
N ILE A 5 -8.51 -2.39 -1.78
CA ILE A 5 -8.38 -2.93 -3.13
C ILE A 5 -7.02 -2.51 -3.64
N ALA A 6 -6.24 -3.47 -4.11
CA ALA A 6 -4.95 -3.32 -4.77
C ALA A 6 -4.89 -4.35 -5.91
N PRO A 7 -3.97 -4.19 -6.88
CA PRO A 7 -3.63 -5.26 -7.81
C PRO A 7 -3.25 -6.55 -7.07
N GLU A 8 -3.58 -7.71 -7.63
CA GLU A 8 -3.16 -9.00 -7.07
C GLU A 8 -1.64 -9.17 -7.20
N THR A 9 -1.07 -8.65 -8.28
CA THR A 9 0.35 -8.64 -8.59
C THR A 9 0.82 -7.21 -8.84
N VAL A 10 2.04 -6.89 -8.41
CA VAL A 10 2.70 -5.60 -8.63
C VAL A 10 4.10 -5.83 -9.20
N ILE A 11 4.50 -5.01 -10.16
CA ILE A 11 5.81 -5.12 -10.81
C ILE A 11 6.84 -4.37 -9.98
N ILE A 12 7.95 -5.04 -9.66
CA ILE A 12 9.02 -4.47 -8.85
C ILE A 12 9.55 -3.20 -9.51
N GLY A 13 9.60 -2.12 -8.74
CA GLY A 13 10.04 -0.80 -9.21
C GLY A 13 8.94 0.03 -9.90
N GLU A 14 7.77 -0.55 -10.17
CA GLU A 14 6.66 0.18 -10.77
C GLU A 14 5.65 0.70 -9.74
N PRO A 15 4.99 1.82 -10.05
CA PRO A 15 3.98 2.37 -9.16
C PRO A 15 2.69 1.56 -9.23
N PHE A 16 2.02 1.38 -8.10
CA PHE A 16 0.70 0.72 -8.08
C PHE A 16 -0.31 1.49 -7.24
N THR A 17 -1.58 1.38 -7.62
CA THR A 17 -2.68 2.10 -6.98
C THR A 17 -3.36 1.22 -5.95
N VAL A 18 -3.71 1.82 -4.83
CA VAL A 18 -4.53 1.18 -3.82
C VAL A 18 -5.67 2.11 -3.44
N THR A 19 -6.85 1.53 -3.32
CA THR A 19 -8.04 2.24 -2.87
C THR A 19 -8.55 1.66 -1.57
N PHE A 20 -9.18 2.51 -0.77
CA PHE A 20 -9.92 2.08 0.41
C PHE A 20 -11.29 2.73 0.46
N SER A 21 -12.24 2.00 1.06
CA SER A 21 -13.56 2.52 1.40
C SER A 21 -14.06 1.97 2.73
N SER A 22 -14.87 2.75 3.44
CA SER A 22 -15.48 2.40 4.71
C SER A 22 -16.81 3.12 4.94
N GLU A 23 -17.70 2.48 5.69
CA GLU A 23 -19.00 3.04 6.10
C GLU A 23 -18.84 4.23 7.06
N SER A 24 -17.78 4.21 7.89
CA SER A 24 -17.48 5.25 8.86
C SER A 24 -16.10 5.86 8.62
N ARG A 25 -15.85 7.04 9.19
CA ARG A 25 -14.56 7.71 9.02
C ARG A 25 -13.49 6.95 9.81
N VAL A 26 -12.47 6.46 9.12
CA VAL A 26 -11.33 5.77 9.72
C VAL A 26 -10.09 6.66 9.70
N ALA A 27 -9.18 6.43 10.64
CA ALA A 27 -7.87 7.07 10.71
C ALA A 27 -6.83 6.02 11.09
N GLY A 28 -5.68 6.00 10.43
CA GLY A 28 -4.64 5.03 10.71
C GLY A 28 -3.38 5.25 9.90
N ARG A 29 -2.51 4.26 9.92
CA ARG A 29 -1.25 4.25 9.18
C ARG A 29 -1.28 3.14 8.12
N LEU A 30 -0.89 3.49 6.90
CA LEU A 30 -0.56 2.52 5.85
C LEU A 30 0.89 2.08 6.03
N ARG A 31 1.14 0.77 5.92
CA ARG A 31 2.49 0.19 5.89
C ARG A 31 2.57 -0.90 4.84
N LEU A 32 3.72 -1.01 4.21
CA LEU A 32 4.08 -2.16 3.39
C LEU A 32 5.04 -3.05 4.16
N THR A 33 4.86 -4.36 4.07
CA THR A 33 5.79 -5.33 4.64
C THR A 33 6.09 -6.45 3.66
N SER A 34 7.36 -6.82 3.53
CA SER A 34 7.81 -8.06 2.88
C SER A 34 8.07 -9.08 3.98
N GLY A 35 7.20 -10.09 4.11
CA GLY A 35 7.26 -11.02 5.25
C GLY A 35 7.18 -10.28 6.60
N THR A 36 8.30 -10.24 7.33
CA THR A 36 8.43 -9.54 8.63
C THR A 36 9.05 -8.14 8.53
N GLU A 37 9.61 -7.79 7.38
CA GLU A 37 10.35 -6.54 7.18
C GLU A 37 9.43 -5.42 6.71
N ALA A 38 9.60 -4.22 7.25
CA ALA A 38 8.87 -3.04 6.79
C ALA A 38 9.55 -2.46 5.53
N LEU A 39 8.79 -2.30 4.46
CA LEU A 39 9.28 -1.65 3.25
C LEU A 39 8.97 -0.16 3.31
N PRO A 40 9.98 0.72 3.28
CA PRO A 40 9.75 2.15 3.14
C PRO A 40 9.25 2.45 1.73
N PHE A 41 8.33 3.40 1.61
CA PHE A 41 7.72 3.74 0.34
C PHE A 41 7.37 5.23 0.24
N VAL A 42 7.20 5.69 -0.99
CA VAL A 42 6.75 7.03 -1.35
C VAL A 42 5.26 6.93 -1.68
N LEU A 43 4.46 7.78 -1.04
CA LEU A 43 3.01 7.78 -1.22
C LEU A 43 2.58 9.06 -1.94
N ASP A 44 1.91 8.91 -3.07
CA ASP A 44 1.17 9.99 -3.70
C ASP A 44 -0.32 9.91 -3.35
N ARG A 45 -0.87 11.04 -2.88
CA ARG A 45 -2.30 11.23 -2.60
C ARG A 45 -3.02 12.05 -3.65
N GLY A 46 -2.46 12.18 -4.85
CA GLY A 46 -2.96 12.97 -5.98
C GLY A 46 -2.83 14.49 -5.79
N VAL A 47 -2.73 14.97 -4.56
CA VAL A 47 -2.55 16.40 -4.22
C VAL A 47 -1.20 16.70 -3.59
N ARG A 48 -0.51 15.67 -3.09
CA ARG A 48 0.76 15.80 -2.38
C ARG A 48 1.51 14.49 -2.42
N LEU A 49 2.78 14.61 -2.80
CA LEU A 49 3.79 13.58 -2.65
C LEU A 49 4.32 13.57 -1.21
N GLU A 50 4.28 12.43 -0.55
CA GLU A 50 4.92 12.21 0.75
C GLU A 50 6.27 11.51 0.56
N GLU A 51 7.28 12.00 1.29
CA GLU A 51 8.64 11.44 1.26
C GLU A 51 8.69 9.96 1.66
N ARG A 52 9.74 9.27 1.24
CA ARG A 52 9.96 7.86 1.51
C ARG A 52 9.94 7.58 3.02
N ALA A 53 8.96 6.80 3.48
CA ALA A 53 8.76 6.49 4.89
C ALA A 53 8.28 5.05 5.11
N PRO A 54 8.50 4.45 6.29
CA PRO A 54 7.98 3.11 6.63
C PRO A 54 6.44 3.10 6.85
N GLY A 55 5.78 4.25 6.74
CA GLY A 55 4.32 4.31 6.74
C GLY A 55 3.73 5.72 6.81
N HIS A 56 2.53 5.84 6.25
CA HIS A 56 1.87 7.13 6.00
C HIS A 56 0.52 7.22 6.69
N ARG A 57 0.19 8.39 7.25
CA ARG A 57 -1.08 8.61 7.99
C ARG A 57 -2.25 8.91 7.06
N VAL A 58 -3.19 7.98 6.94
CA VAL A 58 -4.39 8.14 6.11
C VAL A 58 -5.63 8.28 6.99
N ARG A 59 -6.53 9.18 6.60
CA ARG A 59 -7.83 9.39 7.26
C ARG A 59 -8.91 9.72 6.24
N GLY A 60 -10.06 9.07 6.35
CA GLY A 60 -11.19 9.32 5.46
C GLY A 60 -12.25 8.25 5.56
N LYS A 61 -13.34 8.42 4.79
CA LYS A 61 -14.27 7.33 4.48
C LYS A 61 -13.83 6.56 3.23
N GLN A 62 -13.12 7.24 2.33
CA GLN A 62 -12.59 6.68 1.10
C GLN A 62 -11.27 7.38 0.75
N GLY A 63 -10.47 6.74 -0.08
CA GLY A 63 -9.29 7.35 -0.69
C GLY A 63 -8.67 6.43 -1.73
N SER A 64 -7.98 7.05 -2.68
CA SER A 64 -7.11 6.41 -3.66
C SER A 64 -5.71 6.95 -3.43
N PHE A 65 -4.72 6.08 -3.44
CA PHE A 65 -3.33 6.45 -3.26
C PHE A 65 -2.43 5.62 -4.15
N GLN A 66 -1.41 6.25 -4.71
CA GLN A 66 -0.41 5.58 -5.51
C GLN A 66 0.84 5.37 -4.67
N ILE A 67 1.34 4.15 -4.63
CA ILE A 67 2.64 3.82 -4.07
C ILE A 67 3.61 3.95 -5.23
N LEU A 68 4.44 4.99 -5.23
CA LEU A 68 5.29 5.33 -6.39
C LEU A 68 6.60 4.58 -6.37
N GLU A 69 7.26 4.62 -5.23
CA GLU A 69 8.49 3.89 -4.99
C GLU A 69 8.32 3.09 -3.72
N TRP A 70 8.84 1.88 -3.70
CA TRP A 70 8.81 0.99 -2.55
C TRP A 70 10.14 0.25 -2.47
N GLY A 71 10.31 -0.63 -1.47
CA GLY A 71 11.53 -1.43 -1.40
C GLY A 71 11.69 -2.36 -2.61
N GLU A 72 12.82 -3.06 -2.69
CA GLU A 72 13.15 -3.99 -3.79
C GLU A 72 13.08 -5.44 -3.26
N PRO A 73 11.90 -6.02 -3.02
CA PRO A 73 11.81 -7.43 -2.68
C PRO A 73 12.12 -8.30 -3.90
N THR A 74 12.47 -9.55 -3.65
CA THR A 74 12.67 -10.55 -4.71
C THR A 74 11.34 -10.90 -5.38
N ALA A 75 11.35 -11.25 -6.66
CA ALA A 75 10.20 -11.81 -7.36
C ALA A 75 9.56 -12.98 -6.58
N GLY A 76 8.23 -13.08 -6.63
CA GLY A 76 7.47 -14.09 -5.89
C GLY A 76 7.27 -13.77 -4.41
N THR A 77 7.79 -12.65 -3.92
CA THR A 77 7.59 -12.22 -2.53
C THR A 77 6.17 -11.72 -2.31
N GLU A 78 5.51 -12.21 -1.26
CA GLU A 78 4.25 -11.62 -0.78
C GLU A 78 4.52 -10.31 -0.03
N ILE A 79 4.00 -9.21 -0.58
CA ILE A 79 3.97 -7.91 0.08
C ILE A 79 2.61 -7.74 0.73
N VAL A 80 2.60 -7.33 1.99
CA VAL A 80 1.36 -7.05 2.72
C VAL A 80 1.22 -5.56 2.91
N LEU A 81 0.15 -4.99 2.34
CA LEU A 81 -0.29 -3.64 2.69
C LEU A 81 -1.22 -3.71 3.90
N ARG A 82 -0.85 -3.00 4.97
CA ARG A 82 -1.59 -2.96 6.22
C ARG A 82 -2.17 -1.57 6.44
N PHE A 83 -3.47 -1.49 6.72
CA PHE A 83 -4.12 -0.30 7.25
C PHE A 83 -4.40 -0.49 8.74
N GLU A 84 -3.42 -0.09 9.57
CA GLU A 84 -3.37 -0.45 11.00
C GLU A 84 -4.57 0.08 11.81
N GLY A 85 -5.00 1.32 11.53
CA GLY A 85 -6.11 1.94 12.26
C GLY A 85 -7.49 1.34 11.94
N ALA A 86 -7.58 0.59 10.84
CA ALA A 86 -8.78 -0.13 10.42
C ALA A 86 -8.69 -1.64 10.68
N LYS A 87 -7.54 -2.15 11.14
CA LYS A 87 -7.23 -3.59 11.22
C LYS A 87 -7.56 -4.34 9.92
N ALA A 88 -7.25 -3.72 8.78
CA ALA A 88 -7.46 -4.29 7.45
C ALA A 88 -6.11 -4.47 6.76
N TRP A 89 -5.98 -5.50 5.93
CA TRP A 89 -4.79 -5.75 5.13
C TRP A 89 -5.14 -6.46 3.83
N ILE A 90 -4.25 -6.32 2.84
CA ILE A 90 -4.30 -7.05 1.58
C ILE A 90 -2.89 -7.53 1.23
N LYS A 91 -2.81 -8.68 0.57
CA LYS A 91 -1.56 -9.22 0.03
C LYS A 91 -1.48 -8.92 -1.46
N VAL A 92 -0.28 -8.57 -1.92
CA VAL A 92 0.05 -8.40 -3.33
C VAL A 92 1.34 -9.16 -3.62
N LEU A 93 1.42 -9.79 -4.78
CA LEU A 93 2.60 -10.56 -5.20
C LEU A 93 3.58 -9.64 -5.95
N ALA A 94 4.85 -9.67 -5.58
CA ALA A 94 5.89 -9.00 -6.35
C ALA A 94 6.25 -9.81 -7.60
N SER A 95 6.23 -9.18 -8.78
CA SER A 95 6.63 -9.75 -10.07
C SER A 95 7.75 -8.94 -10.71
N GLU A 96 8.55 -9.58 -11.57
CA GLU A 96 9.52 -8.90 -12.45
C GLU A 96 8.91 -8.55 -13.83
N ASP A 97 7.80 -9.18 -14.20
CA ASP A 97 7.17 -9.06 -15.52
C ASP A 97 5.69 -8.61 -15.44
N GLU A 98 5.22 -7.96 -16.53
CA GLU A 98 3.82 -7.56 -16.78
C GLU A 98 2.88 -8.73 -17.17
N GLU A 99 3.36 -9.99 -17.15
CA GLU A 99 2.72 -11.18 -17.78
C GLU A 99 1.19 -11.29 -17.66
#